data_AF-A0A841IWD1-F1
#
_entry.id   AF-A0A841IWD1-F1
#
_cell.length_a   1.000
_cell.length_b   1.000
_cell.length_c   1.000
_cell.angle_alpha   90.00
_cell.angle_beta   90.00
_cell.angle_gamma   90.00
#
_symmetry.space_group_name_H-M   'P 1'
#
loop_
_entity.id
_entity.type
_entity.pdbx_description
1 polymer ?
#
loop_
_entity_poly.entity_id
_entity_poly.type
_entity_poly.pdbx_seq_one_letter_code
_entity_poly.pdbx_strand_id
1 'polypeptide(L)'
;MNITNLPAAGWDLVSFFENAREYVGTAGGGLLALMGTVGVVWGGVLLIKKLMASHQDQTSWIKIISLILIGGALMVGGFSLISNIAAGGRTTIEDLGGGMILLQSLL
;
A
#
# COMPACT_ATOMS: atom_id res chain seq x y z
N MET A 1 23.75 -32.74 35.05
CA MET A 1 23.28 -32.01 33.86
C MET A 1 22.81 -30.64 34.32
N ASN A 2 23.52 -29.59 33.93
CA ASN A 2 23.23 -28.22 34.36
C ASN A 2 22.06 -27.68 33.52
N ILE A 3 20.85 -27.62 34.09
CA ILE A 3 19.61 -27.23 33.41
C ILE A 3 19.45 -25.70 33.24
N THR A 4 20.48 -24.91 33.57
CA THR A 4 20.44 -23.44 33.50
C THR A 4 20.74 -22.87 32.11
N ASN A 5 20.86 -23.70 31.07
CA ASN A 5 21.20 -23.28 29.71
C ASN A 5 20.19 -23.77 28.68
N LEU A 6 18.91 -23.79 29.06
CA LEU A 6 17.84 -23.74 28.06
C LEU A 6 17.99 -22.38 27.38
N PRO A 7 18.17 -22.30 26.05
CA PRO A 7 18.02 -21.03 25.37
C PRO A 7 16.65 -20.53 25.81
N ALA A 8 16.62 -19.42 26.53
CA ALA A 8 15.38 -18.71 26.70
C ALA A 8 14.99 -18.31 25.28
N ALA A 9 14.21 -19.16 24.62
CA ALA A 9 13.29 -18.78 23.57
C ALA A 9 12.24 -17.89 24.24
N GLY A 10 12.73 -16.78 24.82
CA GLY A 10 11.92 -15.71 25.32
C GLY A 10 11.14 -15.24 24.12
N TRP A 11 9.85 -15.09 24.32
CA TRP A 11 8.97 -14.36 23.44
C TRP A 11 9.62 -13.04 23.07
N ASP A 12 10.31 -13.02 21.94
CA ASP A 12 10.87 -11.81 21.38
C ASP A 12 9.75 -11.13 20.62
N LEU A 13 9.02 -10.29 21.35
CA LEU A 13 7.89 -9.54 20.83
C LEU A 13 8.32 -8.69 19.63
N VAL A 14 9.59 -8.24 19.58
CA VAL A 14 10.11 -7.46 18.46
C VAL A 14 10.15 -8.30 17.19
N SER A 15 10.78 -9.48 17.22
CA SER A 15 10.79 -10.36 16.05
C SER A 15 9.39 -10.86 15.68
N PHE A 16 8.48 -11.06 16.64
CA PHE A 16 7.08 -11.35 16.31
C PHE A 16 6.44 -10.24 15.48
N PHE A 17 6.58 -8.98 15.89
CA PHE A 17 6.01 -7.85 15.16
C PHE A 17 6.71 -7.60 13.82
N GLU A 18 8.02 -7.81 13.73
CA GLU A 18 8.77 -7.71 12.47
C GLU A 18 8.30 -8.75 11.45
N ASN A 19 8.22 -10.02 11.87
CA ASN A 19 7.72 -11.11 11.03
C ASN A 19 6.25 -10.89 10.63
N ALA A 20 5.41 -10.41 11.56
CA ALA A 20 4.01 -10.09 11.27
C ALA A 20 3.90 -8.94 10.25
N ARG A 21 4.73 -7.90 10.36
CA ARG A 21 4.78 -6.78 9.41
C ARG A 21 5.21 -7.24 8.03
N GLU A 22 6.24 -8.08 7.95
CA GLU A 22 6.73 -8.65 6.70
C GLU A 22 5.66 -9.52 6.03
N TYR A 23 4.99 -10.38 6.82
CA TYR A 23 3.92 -11.22 6.32
C TYR A 23 2.73 -10.40 5.80
N VAL A 24 2.28 -9.38 6.56
CA VAL A 24 1.22 -8.46 6.11
C VAL A 24 1.65 -7.71 4.85
N GLY A 25 2.92 -7.32 4.75
CA GLY A 25 3.44 -6.67 3.55
C GLY A 25 3.38 -7.56 2.32
N THR A 26 3.79 -8.82 2.46
CA THR A 26 3.79 -9.79 1.37
C THR A 26 2.37 -10.23 0.99
N ALA A 27 1.58 -10.65 1.98
CA ALA A 27 0.21 -11.13 1.75
C ALA A 27 -0.74 -10.00 1.32
N GLY A 28 -0.65 -8.84 1.96
CA GLY A 28 -1.40 -7.64 1.57
C GLY A 28 -0.96 -7.12 0.20
N GLY A 29 0.35 -7.16 -0.10
CA GLY A 29 0.88 -6.84 -1.41
C GLY A 29 0.33 -7.75 -2.51
N GLY A 30 0.36 -9.07 -2.29
CA GLY A 30 -0.19 -10.05 -3.22
C GLY A 30 -1.70 -9.87 -3.44
N LEU A 31 -2.47 -9.64 -2.38
CA LEU A 31 -3.91 -9.38 -2.48
C LEU A 31 -4.22 -8.12 -3.28
N LEU A 32 -3.49 -7.03 -3.03
CA LEU A 32 -3.64 -5.78 -3.79
C LEU A 32 -3.21 -5.96 -5.24
N ALA A 33 -2.18 -6.76 -5.52
CA ALA A 33 -1.74 -7.04 -6.88
C ALA A 33 -2.81 -7.82 -7.68
N LEU A 34 -3.46 -8.80 -7.04
CA LEU A 34 -4.58 -9.53 -7.64
C LEU A 34 -5.77 -8.61 -7.93
N MET A 35 -6.16 -7.77 -6.96
CA MET A 35 -7.23 -6.79 -7.14
C MET A 35 -6.90 -5.76 -8.23
N GLY A 36 -5.65 -5.31 -8.29
CA GLY A 36 -5.14 -4.41 -9.34
C GLY A 36 -5.24 -5.05 -10.72
N THR A 37 -4.83 -6.31 -10.84
CA THR A 37 -4.93 -7.10 -12.07
C THR A 37 -6.39 -7.18 -12.55
N VAL A 38 -7.32 -7.51 -11.66
CA VAL A 38 -8.77 -7.55 -11.98
C VAL A 38 -9.25 -6.17 -12.45
N GLY A 39 -8.81 -5.09 -11.79
CA GLY A 39 -9.14 -3.72 -12.16
C GLY A 39 -8.65 -3.34 -13.57
N VAL A 40 -7.40 -3.70 -13.90
CA VAL A 40 -6.83 -3.45 -15.24
C VAL A 40 -7.58 -4.22 -16.32
N VAL A 41 -7.84 -5.52 -16.09
CA VAL A 41 -8.58 -6.36 -17.05
C VAL A 41 -9.98 -5.79 -17.28
N TRP A 42 -10.71 -5.46 -16.22
CA TRP A 42 -12.05 -4.91 -16.34
C TRP A 42 -12.06 -3.51 -16.98
N GLY A 43 -11.08 -2.66 -16.64
CA GLY A 43 -10.87 -1.37 -17.28
C GLY A 43 -10.63 -1.51 -18.79
N GLY A 44 -9.79 -2.48 -19.20
CA GLY A 44 -9.56 -2.82 -20.61
C GLY A 44 -10.83 -3.27 -21.33
N VAL A 45 -11.65 -4.13 -20.71
CA VAL A 45 -12.95 -4.54 -21.28
C VAL A 45 -13.87 -3.34 -21.48
N LEU A 46 -14.00 -2.47 -20.49
CA LEU A 46 -14.83 -1.27 -20.59
C LEU A 46 -14.29 -0.27 -21.63
N LEU A 47 -12.97 -0.14 -21.74
CA LEU A 47 -12.32 0.69 -22.75
C LEU A 47 -12.70 0.23 -24.15
N ILE A 48 -12.54 -1.07 -24.43
CA ILE A 48 -12.86 -1.66 -25.74
C ILE A 48 -14.36 -1.52 -26.04
N LYS A 49 -15.23 -1.82 -25.07
CA LYS A 49 -16.69 -1.61 -25.22
C LYS A 49 -17.03 -0.16 -25.56
N LYS A 50 -16.44 0.80 -24.83
CA LYS A 50 -16.72 2.21 -25.02
C LYS A 50 -16.21 2.74 -26.37
N LEU A 51 -15.07 2.24 -26.84
CA LEU A 51 -14.51 2.60 -28.15
C LEU A 51 -15.33 2.02 -29.32
N MET A 52 -15.93 0.84 -29.15
CA MET A 52 -16.77 0.22 -30.17
C MET A 52 -18.23 0.72 -30.17
N ALA A 53 -18.68 1.37 -29.10
CA ALA A 53 -20.05 1.83 -28.97
C ALA A 53 -20.32 3.10 -29.79
N SER A 54 -21.38 3.09 -30.60
CA SER A 54 -21.75 4.21 -31.48
C SER A 54 -22.58 5.30 -30.79
N HIS A 55 -22.23 5.72 -29.56
CA HIS A 55 -22.80 6.81 -28.72
C HIS A 55 -23.69 6.40 -27.51
N GLN A 56 -24.08 5.13 -27.34
CA GLN A 56 -25.02 4.75 -26.27
C GLN A 56 -24.35 4.32 -24.94
N ASP A 57 -23.03 4.10 -24.92
CA ASP A 57 -22.35 3.65 -23.70
C ASP A 57 -22.10 4.82 -22.73
N GLN A 58 -22.92 4.89 -21.67
CA GLN A 58 -22.84 5.90 -20.61
C GLN A 58 -21.70 5.64 -19.60
N THR A 59 -20.90 4.59 -19.78
CA THR A 59 -19.76 4.32 -18.89
C THR A 59 -18.80 5.50 -18.87
N SER A 60 -18.53 6.11 -17.70
CA SER A 60 -17.65 7.28 -17.60
C SER A 60 -16.21 6.99 -18.05
N TRP A 61 -15.62 7.90 -18.84
CA TRP A 61 -14.20 7.82 -19.23
C TRP A 61 -13.27 7.90 -18.02
N ILE A 62 -13.63 8.71 -17.02
CA ILE A 62 -12.87 8.83 -15.77
C ILE A 62 -12.83 7.48 -15.06
N LYS A 63 -13.94 6.75 -15.00
CA LYS A 63 -13.99 5.42 -14.38
C LYS A 63 -13.04 4.43 -15.09
N ILE A 64 -13.04 4.42 -16.42
CA ILE A 64 -12.19 3.52 -17.22
C ILE A 64 -10.72 3.84 -16.97
N ILE A 65 -10.34 5.12 -17.07
CA ILE A 65 -8.95 5.56 -16.87
C ILE A 65 -8.51 5.27 -15.42
N SER A 66 -9.34 5.59 -14.43
CA SER A 66 -9.04 5.29 -13.02
C SER A 66 -8.87 3.81 -12.76
N LEU A 67 -9.70 2.94 -13.35
CA LEU A 67 -9.54 1.49 -13.21
C LEU A 67 -8.19 1.00 -13.77
N ILE A 68 -7.78 1.53 -14.93
CA ILE A 68 -6.51 1.14 -15.55
C ILE A 68 -5.32 1.68 -14.76
N LEU A 69 -5.34 2.96 -14.38
CA LEU A 69 -4.22 3.60 -13.69
C LEU A 69 -4.08 3.12 -12.25
N ILE A 70 -5.16 3.15 -11.47
CA ILE A 70 -5.15 2.71 -10.07
C ILE A 70 -4.98 1.19 -10.03
N GLY A 71 -5.67 0.45 -10.90
CA GLY A 71 -5.47 -0.99 -11.02
C GLY A 71 -4.04 -1.36 -11.37
N GLY A 72 -3.42 -0.67 -12.33
CA GLY A 72 -2.03 -0.89 -12.72
C GLY A 72 -1.04 -0.54 -11.61
N ALA A 73 -1.29 0.56 -10.89
CA ALA A 73 -0.50 0.93 -9.72
C ALA A 73 -0.59 -0.13 -8.60
N LEU A 74 -1.80 -0.64 -8.30
CA LEU A 74 -2.00 -1.70 -7.32
C LEU A 74 -1.38 -3.04 -7.77
N MET A 75 -1.45 -3.34 -9.07
CA MET A 75 -0.86 -4.54 -9.68
C MET A 75 0.66 -4.59 -9.49
N VAL A 76 1.35 -3.47 -9.75
CA VAL A 76 2.82 -3.42 -9.75
C VAL A 76 3.40 -3.01 -8.39
N GLY A 77 2.75 -2.08 -7.69
CA GLY A 77 3.28 -1.49 -6.46
C GLY A 77 2.52 -1.84 -5.17
N GLY A 78 1.28 -2.33 -5.27
CA GLY A 78 0.48 -2.91 -4.17
C GLY A 78 0.67 -2.26 -2.80
N PHE A 79 1.04 -3.08 -1.81
CA PHE A 79 1.24 -2.66 -0.42
C PHE A 79 2.46 -1.75 -0.23
N SER A 80 3.50 -1.90 -1.06
CA SER A 80 4.71 -1.07 -0.99
C SER A 80 4.42 0.40 -1.29
N LEU A 81 3.57 0.68 -2.29
CA LEU A 81 3.13 2.05 -2.59
C LEU A 81 2.42 2.68 -1.38
N ILE A 82 1.52 1.94 -0.74
CA ILE A 82 0.78 2.43 0.42
C ILE A 82 1.72 2.67 1.61
N SER A 83 2.63 1.73 1.89
CA SER A 83 3.58 1.88 2.98
C SER A 83 4.55 3.05 2.77
N ASN A 84 4.96 3.31 1.53
CA ASN A 84 5.88 4.41 1.20
C ASN A 84 5.18 5.77 1.33
N ILE A 85 3.92 5.88 0.91
CA ILE A 85 3.11 7.10 1.11
C ILE A 85 2.89 7.35 2.61
N ALA A 86 2.56 6.30 3.38
CA ALA A 86 2.38 6.41 4.83
C ALA A 86 3.68 6.83 5.54
N ALA A 87 4.83 6.30 5.12
CA ALA A 87 6.12 6.69 5.65
C ALA A 87 6.45 8.16 5.37
N GLY A 88 6.28 8.64 4.13
CA GLY A 88 6.52 10.05 3.78
C GLY A 88 5.59 11.04 4.48
N GLY A 89 4.33 10.66 4.70
CA GLY A 89 3.39 11.44 5.52
C GLY A 89 3.83 11.56 6.98
N ARG A 90 4.39 10.48 7.55
CA ARG A 90 5.00 10.49 8.88
C ARG A 90 6.18 11.45 8.95
N THR A 91 7.11 11.37 8.00
CA THR A 91 8.27 12.29 7.92
C THR A 91 7.82 13.74 7.83
N THR A 92 6.80 14.04 7.01
CA THR A 92 6.27 15.40 6.91
C THR A 92 5.69 15.90 8.24
N ILE A 93 4.97 15.04 8.97
CA ILE A 93 4.44 15.39 10.30
C ILE A 93 5.56 15.57 11.33
N GLU A 94 6.58 14.72 11.29
CA GLU A 94 7.77 14.82 12.17
C GLU A 94 8.56 16.10 11.88
N ASP A 95 8.75 16.45 10.61
CA ASP A 95 9.44 17.68 10.20
C ASP A 95 8.65 18.94 10.59
N LEU A 96 7.31 18.91 10.47
CA LEU A 96 6.45 20.02 10.88
C LEU A 96 6.32 20.14 12.41
N GLY A 97 6.24 19.00 13.12
CA GLY A 97 6.16 18.96 14.57
C GLY A 97 7.49 19.30 15.27
N GLY A 98 8.60 18.78 14.76
CA GLY A 98 9.95 19.09 15.24
C GLY A 98 10.39 20.51 14.90
N GLY A 99 10.00 21.03 13.72
CA GLY A 99 10.26 22.41 13.30
C GLY A 99 9.47 23.46 14.10
N MET A 100 8.24 23.16 14.50
CA MET A 100 7.45 24.06 15.36
C MET A 100 8.00 24.17 16.79
N ILE A 101 8.57 23.09 17.35
CA ILE A 101 9.16 23.12 18.70
C ILE A 101 10.40 24.03 18.73
N LEU A 102 11.22 24.01 17.68
CA LEU A 102 12.36 24.93 17.58
C LEU A 102 11.91 26.39 17.45
N LEU A 103 10.85 26.68 16.69
CA LEU A 103 10.33 28.04 16.55
C LEU A 103 9.71 28.59 17.85
N GLN A 104 9.09 27.72 18.66
CA GLN A 104 8.49 28.10 19.94
C GLN A 104 9.52 28.24 21.08
N SER A 105 10.69 27.62 20.97
CA SER A 105 11.81 27.83 21.91
C SER A 105 12.66 29.07 21.64
N LEU A 106 12.44 29.71 20.48
CA LEU A 106 13.23 30.85 19.97
C LEU A 106 12.44 32.17 19.98
N LEU A 107 11.16 32.13 20.40
CA LEU A 107 10.29 33.27 20.72
C LEU A 107 10.05 33.31 22.24
#